data_AF-A0A8T9AYD7-F1
#
_entry.id   AF-A0A8T9AYD7-F1
#
_cell.length_a   1.000
_cell.length_b   1.000
_cell.length_c   1.000
_cell.angle_alpha   90.00
_cell.angle_beta   90.00
_cell.angle_gamma   90.00
#
_symmetry.space_group_name_H-M   'P 1'
#
loop_
_entity.id
_entity.type
_entity.pdbx_description
1 polymer ?
#
loop_
_entity_poly.entity_id
_entity_poly.type
_entity_poly.pdbx_seq_one_letter_code
_entity_poly.pdbx_strand_id
1 'polypeptide(L)'
;MKRQKKSPESPDTTQHGSASNSDEPLFFYMPDTTHGEFCQWFPSTFTMSSLIGHAIDDGDAEGSMTFSCAEQFMMYCKAGRFHDKETQRRVLATTSPKEQKRLGKLTAGFTDASWDEVKSVVVVAGTIAKFGQNAGLKGKLLATGDRLLVEAASRDRIWGIGYTAKHAMSFRQHWGENRLGKALMEAREHLRQEDAKRDDNLWMEHE
;
A
#
# COMPACT_ATOMS: atom_id res chain seq x y z
N MET A 1 -50.07 9.27 57.14
CA MET A 1 -48.93 10.21 56.99
C MET A 1 -48.33 10.05 55.59
N LYS A 2 -48.46 11.09 54.75
CA LYS A 2 -47.96 11.12 53.37
C LYS A 2 -46.43 11.35 53.39
N ARG A 3 -45.64 10.55 52.66
CA ARG A 3 -44.24 10.85 52.35
C ARG A 3 -44.10 11.10 50.85
N GLN A 4 -43.51 12.25 50.53
CA GLN A 4 -43.34 12.83 49.21
C GLN A 4 -42.33 12.06 48.35
N LYS A 5 -42.57 12.11 47.04
CA LYS A 5 -41.71 11.64 45.94
C LYS A 5 -40.39 12.41 45.89
N LYS A 6 -39.27 11.72 45.68
CA LYS A 6 -38.04 12.29 45.11
C LYS A 6 -37.87 11.73 43.69
N SER A 7 -37.62 12.62 42.74
CA SER A 7 -37.31 12.32 41.33
C SER A 7 -35.93 11.66 41.19
N PRO A 8 -35.67 10.87 40.14
CA PRO A 8 -34.34 10.34 39.87
C PRO A 8 -33.49 11.34 39.08
N GLU A 9 -32.26 11.57 39.54
CA GLU A 9 -31.19 12.23 38.77
C GLU A 9 -30.62 11.24 37.74
N SER A 10 -30.42 11.72 36.51
CA SER A 10 -29.74 11.00 35.43
C SER A 10 -28.23 10.92 35.70
N PRO A 11 -27.56 9.78 35.47
CA PRO A 11 -26.11 9.76 35.50
C PRO A 11 -25.52 10.30 34.20
N ASP A 12 -24.70 11.33 34.39
CA ASP A 12 -23.77 11.96 33.47
C ASP A 12 -22.92 10.91 32.74
N THR A 13 -23.01 10.87 31.41
CA THR A 13 -22.15 10.01 30.60
C THR A 13 -20.94 10.82 30.17
N THR A 14 -19.93 10.86 31.04
CA THR A 14 -18.60 11.32 30.64
C THR A 14 -18.02 10.35 29.61
N GLN A 15 -18.01 10.79 28.36
CA GLN A 15 -17.29 10.18 27.26
C GLN A 15 -15.80 10.09 27.61
N HIS A 16 -15.28 8.86 27.74
CA HIS A 16 -13.85 8.63 27.66
C HIS A 16 -13.43 8.71 26.20
N GLY A 17 -12.87 9.85 25.79
CA GLY A 17 -12.05 9.92 24.60
C GLY A 17 -10.81 9.05 24.80
N SER A 18 -10.73 7.92 24.10
CA SER A 18 -9.51 7.12 24.07
C SER A 18 -8.43 7.93 23.36
N ALA A 19 -7.41 8.34 24.11
CA ALA A 19 -6.17 8.80 23.52
C ALA A 19 -5.67 7.70 22.55
N SER A 20 -5.66 8.02 21.27
CA SER A 20 -5.09 7.17 20.22
C SER A 20 -3.63 6.90 20.60
N ASN A 21 -3.31 5.67 20.99
CA ASN A 21 -1.95 5.22 21.25
C ASN A 21 -1.13 5.41 19.96
N SER A 22 -0.32 6.48 19.89
CA SER A 22 0.48 6.84 18.73
C SER A 22 1.53 5.79 18.36
N ASP A 23 1.78 4.82 19.25
CA ASP A 23 2.85 3.84 19.14
C ASP A 23 2.37 2.48 18.63
N GLU A 24 1.05 2.25 18.56
CA GLU A 24 0.52 0.96 18.12
C GLU A 24 0.63 0.78 16.59
N PRO A 25 1.07 -0.39 16.11
CA PRO A 25 1.09 -0.68 14.68
C PRO A 25 -0.30 -0.55 14.05
N LEU A 26 -0.33 -0.06 12.81
CA LEU A 26 -1.54 -0.04 12.00
C LEU A 26 -1.54 -1.28 11.10
N PHE A 27 -2.49 -2.18 11.34
CA PHE A 27 -2.64 -3.41 10.57
C PHE A 27 -3.56 -3.20 9.37
N PHE A 28 -3.19 -3.77 8.23
CA PHE A 28 -4.00 -3.80 7.01
C PHE A 28 -3.87 -5.16 6.31
N TYR A 29 -4.82 -5.54 5.45
CA TYR A 29 -4.68 -6.78 4.65
C TYR A 29 -5.42 -6.72 3.31
N MET A 30 -6.76 -6.75 3.30
CA MET A 30 -7.58 -6.83 2.08
C MET A 30 -8.24 -5.48 1.78
N PRO A 31 -8.54 -5.17 0.51
CA PRO A 31 -9.02 -3.85 0.10
C PRO A 31 -10.39 -3.47 0.69
N ASP A 32 -11.20 -4.45 1.07
CA ASP A 32 -12.53 -4.30 1.68
C ASP A 32 -12.50 -4.30 3.22
N THR A 33 -11.31 -4.30 3.83
CA THR A 33 -11.13 -4.29 5.29
C THR A 33 -10.67 -2.92 5.80
N THR A 34 -10.64 -2.74 7.12
CA THR A 34 -10.06 -1.54 7.74
C THR A 34 -8.64 -1.31 7.22
N HIS A 35 -8.36 -0.07 6.82
CA HIS A 35 -7.10 0.33 6.20
C HIS A 35 -6.78 -0.38 4.86
N GLY A 36 -7.80 -0.90 4.19
CA GLY A 36 -7.67 -1.60 2.92
C GLY A 36 -7.00 -0.78 1.82
N GLU A 37 -7.01 0.55 1.91
CA GLU A 37 -6.27 1.45 1.01
C GLU A 37 -4.77 1.16 0.93
N PHE A 38 -4.17 0.58 1.97
CA PHE A 38 -2.75 0.22 1.99
C PHE A 38 -2.46 -1.11 1.27
N CYS A 39 -3.48 -1.92 0.98
CA CYS A 39 -3.36 -3.13 0.19
C CYS A 39 -3.04 -2.79 -1.28
N GLN A 40 -2.17 -3.59 -1.91
CA GLN A 40 -1.84 -3.44 -3.33
C GLN A 40 -3.02 -3.76 -4.27
N TRP A 41 -4.03 -4.48 -3.78
CA TRP A 41 -5.26 -4.82 -4.50
C TRP A 41 -6.33 -3.73 -4.43
N PHE A 42 -6.11 -2.69 -3.61
CA PHE A 42 -7.03 -1.57 -3.55
C PHE A 42 -7.10 -0.86 -4.91
N PRO A 43 -8.29 -0.65 -5.49
CA PRO A 43 -8.43 0.07 -6.75
C PRO A 43 -7.83 1.46 -6.66
N SER A 44 -6.84 1.74 -7.49
CA SER A 44 -6.14 3.02 -7.50
C SER A 44 -5.41 3.16 -8.83
N THR A 45 -5.95 3.98 -9.72
CA THR A 45 -5.35 4.22 -11.03
C THR A 45 -4.11 5.10 -10.87
N PHE A 46 -3.02 4.73 -11.55
CA PHE A 46 -1.82 5.57 -11.68
C PHE A 46 -1.06 5.24 -12.96
N THR A 47 -0.24 6.18 -13.42
CA THR A 47 0.51 6.09 -14.67
C THR A 47 2.01 6.10 -14.41
N MET A 48 2.77 5.25 -15.11
CA MET A 48 4.23 5.17 -15.05
C MET A 48 4.82 5.59 -16.40
N SER A 49 5.64 6.64 -16.43
CA SER A 49 6.29 7.18 -17.64
C SER A 49 7.68 6.62 -17.92
N SER A 50 8.23 5.80 -17.01
CA SER A 50 9.47 5.05 -17.21
C SER A 50 9.37 3.75 -16.43
N LEU A 51 9.35 2.63 -17.14
CA LEU A 51 9.24 1.33 -16.49
C LEU A 51 10.61 0.86 -16.03
N ILE A 52 10.70 0.57 -14.74
CA ILE A 52 11.87 -0.08 -14.15
C ILE A 52 11.96 -1.49 -14.76
N GLY A 53 12.99 -1.73 -15.57
CA GLY A 53 13.44 -3.08 -15.91
C GLY A 53 13.04 -3.69 -17.25
N HIS A 54 12.76 -2.92 -18.31
CA HIS A 54 13.10 -3.19 -19.74
C HIS A 54 12.24 -2.33 -20.69
N ALA A 55 12.72 -2.18 -21.94
CA ALA A 55 12.21 -1.30 -22.98
C ALA A 55 10.69 -1.42 -23.18
N ILE A 56 10.06 -0.26 -23.19
CA ILE A 56 8.71 -0.03 -23.68
C ILE A 56 8.61 -0.70 -25.06
N ASP A 57 7.61 -1.55 -25.26
CA ASP A 57 7.36 -2.17 -26.57
C ASP A 57 7.28 -1.05 -27.62
N ASP A 58 7.81 -1.28 -28.84
CA ASP A 58 7.82 -0.30 -29.95
C ASP A 58 6.41 0.17 -30.40
N GLY A 59 5.34 -0.30 -29.74
CA GLY A 59 3.95 0.00 -30.02
C GLY A 59 3.19 0.74 -28.91
N ASP A 60 3.81 1.10 -27.78
CA ASP A 60 3.14 1.91 -26.76
C ASP A 60 3.22 3.40 -27.12
N ALA A 61 2.08 3.96 -27.50
CA ALA A 61 1.95 5.39 -27.74
C ALA A 61 2.33 6.19 -26.48
N GLU A 62 3.36 7.03 -26.61
CA GLU A 62 3.82 8.02 -25.61
C GLU A 62 4.59 7.51 -24.37
N GLY A 63 5.12 6.28 -24.38
CA GLY A 63 6.12 5.88 -23.38
C GLY A 63 5.63 5.87 -21.92
N SER A 64 4.31 5.84 -21.71
CA SER A 64 3.72 5.77 -20.38
C SER A 64 2.60 4.72 -20.31
N MET A 65 2.45 4.07 -19.16
CA MET A 65 1.51 2.98 -18.96
C MET A 65 0.66 3.20 -17.71
N THR A 66 -0.64 2.95 -17.84
CA THR A 66 -1.61 3.14 -16.75
C THR A 66 -2.02 1.81 -16.15
N PHE A 67 -2.05 1.74 -14.82
CA PHE A 67 -2.37 0.56 -14.04
C PHE A 67 -3.60 0.83 -13.17
N SER A 68 -4.50 -0.15 -13.05
CA SER A 68 -5.74 -0.11 -12.28
C SER A 68 -5.53 -0.26 -10.77
N CYS A 69 -4.42 -0.89 -10.37
CA CYS A 69 -3.96 -1.02 -9.00
C CYS A 69 -2.47 -1.38 -8.99
N ALA A 70 -1.86 -1.37 -7.81
CA ALA A 70 -0.42 -1.59 -7.68
C ALA A 70 -0.01 -3.06 -7.88
N GLU A 71 -0.91 -4.02 -7.65
CA GLU A 71 -0.69 -5.43 -8.03
C GLU A 71 -0.51 -5.59 -9.54
N GLN A 72 -1.30 -4.89 -10.36
CA GLN A 72 -1.20 -4.95 -11.82
C GLN A 72 0.19 -4.51 -12.29
N PHE A 73 0.68 -3.39 -11.76
CA PHE A 73 2.01 -2.88 -12.02
C PHE A 73 3.09 -3.87 -11.61
N MET A 74 3.01 -4.41 -10.39
CA MET A 74 3.99 -5.38 -9.88
C MET A 74 4.06 -6.62 -10.78
N MET A 75 2.92 -7.19 -11.18
CA MET A 75 2.89 -8.38 -12.04
C MET A 75 3.34 -8.09 -13.47
N TYR A 76 3.07 -6.89 -14.00
CA TYR A 76 3.59 -6.44 -15.29
C TYR A 76 5.13 -6.33 -15.27
N CYS A 77 5.70 -5.66 -14.26
CA CYS A 77 7.16 -5.55 -14.10
C CYS A 77 7.80 -6.92 -13.87
N LYS A 78 7.15 -7.79 -13.09
CA LYS A 78 7.60 -9.16 -12.89
C LYS A 78 7.73 -9.91 -14.21
N ALA A 79 6.70 -9.87 -15.06
CA ALA A 79 6.75 -10.52 -16.36
C ALA A 79 7.82 -9.90 -17.29
N GLY A 80 7.95 -8.57 -17.28
CA GLY A 80 8.97 -7.85 -18.05
C GLY A 80 10.40 -8.23 -17.68
N ARG A 81 10.69 -8.46 -16.39
CA ARG A 81 12.01 -8.90 -15.90
C ARG A 81 12.48 -10.21 -16.53
N PHE A 82 11.55 -11.07 -16.96
CA PHE A 82 11.82 -12.35 -17.62
C PHE A 82 11.48 -12.33 -19.11
N HIS A 83 11.29 -11.14 -19.71
CA HIS A 83 10.95 -10.96 -21.12
C HIS A 83 9.66 -11.67 -21.56
N ASP A 84 8.74 -11.93 -20.63
CA ASP A 84 7.46 -12.58 -20.90
C ASP A 84 6.40 -11.55 -21.33
N LYS A 85 6.52 -11.11 -22.59
CA LYS A 85 5.62 -10.11 -23.18
C LYS A 85 4.16 -10.56 -23.22
N GLU A 86 3.91 -11.86 -23.37
CA GLU A 86 2.55 -12.40 -23.40
C GLU A 86 1.89 -12.25 -22.03
N THR A 87 2.59 -12.60 -20.94
CA THR A 87 2.05 -12.37 -19.59
C THR A 87 1.88 -10.88 -19.31
N GLN A 88 2.81 -10.01 -19.74
CA GLN A 88 2.63 -8.55 -19.64
C GLN A 88 1.32 -8.09 -20.30
N ARG A 89 1.08 -8.48 -21.55
CA ARG A 89 -0.14 -8.15 -22.29
C ARG A 89 -1.40 -8.62 -21.55
N ARG A 90 -1.40 -9.86 -21.06
CA ARG A 90 -2.53 -10.45 -20.34
C ARG A 90 -2.79 -9.76 -19.00
N VAL A 91 -1.75 -9.37 -18.27
CA VAL A 91 -1.87 -8.63 -17.00
C VAL A 91 -2.51 -7.26 -17.24
N LEU A 92 -2.14 -6.57 -18.32
CA LEU A 92 -2.75 -5.28 -18.68
C LEU A 92 -4.20 -5.40 -19.11
N ALA A 93 -4.56 -6.50 -19.79
CA ALA A 93 -5.90 -6.73 -20.30
C ALA A 93 -6.96 -7.02 -19.21
N THR A 94 -6.56 -7.14 -17.93
CA THR A 94 -7.48 -7.43 -16.82
C THR A 94 -7.37 -6.41 -15.69
N THR A 95 -8.51 -6.03 -15.12
CA THR A 95 -8.59 -5.15 -13.94
C THR A 95 -8.78 -5.92 -12.63
N SER A 96 -8.80 -7.25 -12.67
CA SER A 96 -8.98 -8.10 -11.48
C SER A 96 -7.64 -8.39 -10.79
N PRO A 97 -7.38 -7.89 -9.57
CA PRO A 97 -6.11 -8.13 -8.86
C PRO A 97 -5.82 -9.61 -8.64
N LYS A 98 -6.88 -10.41 -8.43
CA LYS A 98 -6.77 -11.87 -8.29
C LYS A 98 -6.25 -12.52 -9.57
N GLU A 99 -6.73 -12.06 -10.73
CA GLU A 99 -6.29 -12.58 -12.02
C GLU A 99 -4.88 -12.10 -12.36
N GLN A 100 -4.56 -10.83 -12.10
CA GLN A 100 -3.21 -10.28 -12.27
C GLN A 100 -2.19 -11.10 -11.47
N LYS A 101 -2.47 -11.36 -10.19
CA LYS A 101 -1.63 -12.22 -9.34
C LYS A 101 -1.51 -13.65 -9.88
N ARG A 102 -2.59 -14.21 -10.43
CA ARG A 102 -2.58 -15.55 -11.04
C ARG A 102 -1.67 -15.58 -12.26
N LEU A 103 -1.75 -14.56 -13.13
CA LEU A 103 -0.93 -14.44 -14.32
C LEU A 103 0.55 -14.26 -13.99
N GLY A 104 0.89 -13.39 -13.03
CA GLY A 104 2.29 -13.23 -12.61
C GLY A 104 2.90 -14.44 -11.89
N LYS A 105 2.09 -15.42 -11.47
CA LYS A 105 2.60 -16.74 -11.04
C LYS A 105 2.98 -17.65 -12.22
N LEU A 106 2.43 -17.38 -13.40
CA LEU A 106 2.65 -18.14 -14.63
C LEU A 106 3.72 -17.51 -15.53
N THR A 107 4.41 -16.47 -15.06
CA THR A 107 5.52 -15.82 -15.79
C THR A 107 6.55 -16.85 -16.24
N ALA A 108 6.75 -16.95 -17.55
CA ALA A 108 7.73 -17.83 -18.16
C ALA A 108 9.16 -17.44 -17.74
N GLY A 109 10.00 -18.43 -17.48
CA GLY A 109 11.41 -18.21 -17.08
C GLY A 109 11.60 -17.64 -15.67
N PHE A 110 10.52 -17.51 -14.88
CA PHE A 110 10.58 -16.96 -13.52
C PHE A 110 11.57 -17.73 -12.62
N THR A 111 12.41 -16.99 -11.92
CA THR A 111 13.21 -17.48 -10.79
C THR A 111 13.10 -16.52 -9.62
N ASP A 112 13.01 -17.07 -8.40
CA ASP A 112 12.95 -16.25 -7.20
C ASP A 112 14.21 -15.39 -7.05
N ALA A 113 15.39 -15.92 -7.35
CA ALA A 113 16.66 -15.18 -7.25
C ALA A 113 16.67 -13.88 -8.10
N SER A 114 16.31 -13.97 -9.38
CA SER A 114 16.28 -12.82 -10.30
C SER A 114 15.21 -11.79 -9.90
N TRP A 115 14.07 -12.27 -9.38
CA TRP A 115 13.01 -11.37 -8.92
C TRP A 115 13.35 -10.71 -7.59
N ASP A 116 14.02 -11.43 -6.68
CA ASP A 116 14.40 -10.95 -5.37
C ASP A 116 15.36 -9.76 -5.41
N GLU A 117 16.17 -9.65 -6.48
CA GLU A 117 17.04 -8.50 -6.76
C GLU A 117 16.25 -7.19 -6.93
N VAL A 118 15.03 -7.25 -7.48
CA VAL A 118 14.32 -6.04 -7.95
C VAL A 118 12.94 -5.84 -7.32
N LYS A 119 12.33 -6.88 -6.73
CA LYS A 119 10.91 -6.87 -6.32
C LYS A 119 10.58 -5.76 -5.32
N SER A 120 11.48 -5.48 -4.38
CA SER A 120 11.26 -4.43 -3.38
C SER A 120 11.23 -3.05 -4.03
N VAL A 121 12.18 -2.77 -4.94
CA VAL A 121 12.26 -1.50 -5.68
C VAL A 121 11.01 -1.30 -6.53
N VAL A 122 10.54 -2.35 -7.22
CA VAL A 122 9.30 -2.30 -7.99
C VAL A 122 8.11 -1.97 -7.09
N VAL A 123 7.94 -2.65 -5.96
CA VAL A 123 6.79 -2.39 -5.08
C VAL A 123 6.84 -1.00 -4.46
N VAL A 124 8.02 -0.50 -4.09
CA VAL A 124 8.19 0.90 -3.63
C VAL A 124 7.78 1.87 -4.72
N ALA A 125 8.29 1.72 -5.94
CA ALA A 125 7.96 2.61 -7.06
C ALA A 125 6.46 2.65 -7.36
N GLY A 126 5.80 1.48 -7.41
CA GLY A 126 4.35 1.39 -7.60
C GLY A 126 3.56 2.00 -6.43
N THR A 127 4.08 1.87 -5.21
CA THR A 127 3.46 2.46 -4.02
C THR A 127 3.59 3.99 -4.04
N ILE A 128 4.76 4.54 -4.39
CA ILE A 128 4.95 5.98 -4.58
C ILE A 128 4.00 6.50 -5.64
N ALA A 129 3.93 5.86 -6.82
CA ALA A 129 3.04 6.30 -7.90
C ALA A 129 1.56 6.25 -7.49
N LYS A 130 1.13 5.14 -6.87
CA LYS A 130 -0.23 4.99 -6.33
C LYS A 130 -0.59 6.12 -5.38
N PHE A 131 0.21 6.34 -4.34
CA PHE A 131 -0.12 7.30 -3.30
C PHE A 131 0.14 8.75 -3.75
N GLY A 132 1.16 9.00 -4.56
CA GLY A 132 1.51 10.33 -5.07
C GLY A 132 0.49 10.88 -6.08
N GLN A 133 -0.07 10.03 -6.94
CA GLN A 133 -1.04 10.46 -7.96
C GLN A 133 -2.49 10.48 -7.46
N ASN A 134 -2.76 9.89 -6.29
CA ASN A 134 -4.09 9.85 -5.69
C ASN A 134 -4.12 10.68 -4.40
N ALA A 135 -4.45 11.98 -4.49
CA ALA A 135 -4.38 12.92 -3.37
C ALA A 135 -5.12 12.45 -2.09
N GLY A 136 -6.30 11.84 -2.23
CA GLY A 136 -7.03 11.28 -1.09
C GLY A 136 -6.31 10.10 -0.43
N LEU A 137 -5.64 9.25 -1.20
CA LEU A 137 -4.81 8.17 -0.68
C LEU A 137 -3.52 8.71 -0.06
N LYS A 138 -2.88 9.70 -0.70
CA LYS A 138 -1.72 10.42 -0.17
C LYS A 138 -1.99 10.91 1.26
N GLY A 139 -3.11 11.63 1.44
CA GLY A 139 -3.53 12.15 2.73
C GLY A 139 -3.68 11.05 3.78
N LYS A 140 -4.28 9.91 3.43
CA LYS A 140 -4.41 8.75 4.33
C LYS A 140 -3.05 8.16 4.73
N LEU A 141 -2.12 8.04 3.79
CA LEU A 141 -0.77 7.52 4.07
C LEU A 141 0.02 8.48 4.97
N LEU A 142 0.00 9.78 4.68
CA LEU A 142 0.67 10.79 5.50
C LEU A 142 0.07 10.90 6.91
N ALA A 143 -1.26 10.78 7.03
CA ALA A 143 -1.97 10.80 8.31
C ALA A 143 -1.62 9.63 9.23
N THR A 144 -0.93 8.59 8.74
CA THR A 144 -0.40 7.53 9.60
C THR A 144 0.73 8.01 10.52
N GLY A 145 1.23 9.24 10.35
CA GLY A 145 2.34 9.78 11.13
C GLY A 145 3.56 8.87 10.98
N ASP A 146 4.20 8.53 12.08
CA ASP A 146 5.36 7.63 12.08
C ASP A 146 5.02 6.20 12.50
N ARG A 147 3.72 5.87 12.57
CA ARG A 147 3.25 4.54 12.95
C ARG A 147 3.80 3.47 12.03
N LEU A 148 4.09 2.31 12.62
CA LEU A 148 4.48 1.09 11.91
C LEU A 148 3.28 0.56 11.13
N LEU A 149 3.41 0.46 9.80
CA LEU A 149 2.39 -0.14 8.93
C LEU A 149 2.68 -1.62 8.75
N VAL A 150 1.67 -2.47 8.96
CA VAL A 150 1.84 -3.93 9.03
C VAL A 150 0.82 -4.66 8.18
N GLU A 151 1.28 -5.38 7.16
CA GLU A 151 0.42 -6.26 6.38
C GLU A 151 0.15 -7.57 7.15
N ALA A 152 -1.07 -7.69 7.67
CA ALA A 152 -1.52 -8.81 8.51
C ALA A 152 -2.05 -10.00 7.69
N ALA A 153 -1.30 -10.37 6.65
CA ALA A 153 -1.58 -11.53 5.81
C ALA A 153 -1.11 -12.82 6.51
N SER A 154 -2.05 -13.68 6.92
CA SER A 154 -1.75 -14.88 7.74
C SER A 154 -0.94 -15.97 7.04
N ARG A 155 -0.83 -15.92 5.71
CA ARG A 155 -0.11 -16.93 4.90
C ARG A 155 1.07 -16.35 4.13
N ASP A 156 1.36 -15.06 4.31
CA ASP A 156 2.46 -14.39 3.63
C ASP A 156 3.47 -13.90 4.67
N ARG A 157 4.67 -14.48 4.62
CA ARG A 157 5.78 -14.19 5.53
C ARG A 157 6.82 -13.25 4.93
N ILE A 158 6.68 -12.91 3.65
CA ILE A 158 7.63 -12.06 2.92
C ILE A 158 7.05 -10.66 2.81
N TRP A 159 5.86 -10.53 2.21
CA TRP A 159 5.20 -9.23 2.08
C TRP A 159 4.48 -8.83 3.36
N GLY A 160 3.87 -9.82 4.03
CA GLY A 160 3.23 -9.66 5.33
C GLY A 160 3.98 -10.29 6.50
N ILE A 161 3.33 -10.28 7.66
CA ILE A 161 3.87 -10.82 8.91
C ILE A 161 3.54 -12.29 9.17
N GLY A 162 2.70 -12.93 8.36
CA GLY A 162 2.26 -14.31 8.56
C GLY A 162 1.28 -14.52 9.71
N TYR A 163 0.63 -13.46 10.19
CA TYR A 163 -0.40 -13.52 11.23
C TYR A 163 -1.53 -12.56 10.91
N THR A 164 -2.75 -12.89 11.35
CA THR A 164 -3.88 -11.95 11.31
C THR A 164 -3.67 -10.83 12.33
N ALA A 165 -4.31 -9.67 12.12
CA ALA A 165 -4.20 -8.53 13.03
C ALA A 165 -4.55 -8.91 14.49
N LYS A 166 -5.57 -9.76 14.64
CA LYS A 166 -6.01 -10.30 15.94
C LYS A 166 -4.91 -11.01 16.73
N HIS A 167 -4.04 -11.76 16.07
CA HIS A 167 -2.99 -12.57 16.73
C HIS A 167 -1.59 -11.99 16.57
N ALA A 168 -1.44 -10.91 15.78
CA ALA A 168 -0.14 -10.37 15.41
C ALA A 168 0.71 -10.05 16.64
N MET A 169 0.17 -9.32 17.62
CA MET A 169 0.95 -8.88 18.78
C MET A 169 1.39 -10.04 19.69
N SER A 170 0.62 -11.12 19.78
CA SER A 170 1.00 -12.34 20.52
C SER A 170 2.23 -13.03 19.93
N PHE A 171 2.51 -12.83 18.64
CA PHE A 171 3.61 -13.47 17.93
C PHE A 171 4.61 -12.46 17.34
N ARG A 172 4.74 -11.28 17.97
CA ARG A 172 5.59 -10.19 17.45
C ARG A 172 7.02 -10.61 17.09
N GLN A 173 7.65 -11.40 17.95
CA GLN A 173 9.03 -11.90 17.73
C GLN A 173 9.13 -12.87 16.53
N HIS A 174 8.01 -13.45 16.12
CA HIS A 174 7.93 -14.41 15.03
C HIS A 174 7.41 -13.79 13.75
N TRP A 175 7.25 -12.47 13.64
CA TRP A 175 6.74 -11.86 12.41
C TRP A 175 7.60 -12.21 11.18
N GLY A 176 6.91 -12.32 10.04
CA GLY A 176 7.55 -12.28 8.73
C GLY A 176 8.19 -10.93 8.43
N GLU A 177 8.68 -10.78 7.21
CA GLU A 177 9.52 -9.64 6.83
C GLU A 177 8.75 -8.31 6.70
N ASN A 178 7.42 -8.37 6.53
CA ASN A 178 6.55 -7.20 6.37
C ASN A 178 7.06 -6.22 5.27
N ARG A 179 7.52 -6.76 4.13
CA ARG A 179 8.09 -5.92 3.05
C ARG A 179 7.10 -4.90 2.51
N LEU A 180 5.80 -5.20 2.47
CA LEU A 180 4.81 -4.24 1.98
C LEU A 180 4.65 -3.07 2.97
N GLY A 181 4.61 -3.36 4.27
CA GLY A 181 4.61 -2.32 5.29
C GLY A 181 5.83 -1.40 5.19
N LYS A 182 7.03 -1.99 4.97
CA LYS A 182 8.27 -1.23 4.73
C LYS A 182 8.17 -0.34 3.49
N ALA A 183 7.67 -0.87 2.37
CA ALA A 183 7.50 -0.11 1.13
C ALA A 183 6.53 1.07 1.29
N LEU A 184 5.45 0.91 2.06
CA LEU A 184 4.53 2.01 2.36
C LEU A 184 5.18 3.11 3.20
N MET A 185 6.00 2.74 4.19
CA MET A 185 6.71 3.72 5.02
C MET A 185 7.81 4.44 4.23
N GLU A 186 8.49 3.75 3.31
CA GLU A 186 9.44 4.38 2.39
C GLU A 186 8.74 5.34 1.42
N ALA A 187 7.62 4.93 0.83
CA ALA A 187 6.81 5.81 -0.01
C ALA A 187 6.27 7.02 0.77
N ARG A 188 5.86 6.83 2.03
CA ARG A 188 5.41 7.92 2.92
C ARG A 188 6.52 8.96 3.09
N GLU A 189 7.74 8.53 3.35
CA GLU A 189 8.88 9.42 3.53
C GLU A 189 9.26 10.14 2.24
N HIS A 190 9.28 9.42 1.12
CA HIS A 190 9.51 10.02 -0.19
C HIS A 190 8.50 11.15 -0.50
N LEU A 191 7.22 10.88 -0.27
CA LEU A 191 6.15 11.84 -0.52
C LEU A 191 6.19 13.06 0.41
N ARG A 192 6.65 12.91 1.65
CA ARG A 192 6.91 14.04 2.57
C ARG A 192 8.01 14.94 2.03
N GLN A 193 9.10 14.35 1.54
CA GLN A 193 10.24 15.09 0.99
C GLN A 193 9.86 15.83 -0.30
N GLU A 194 9.03 15.23 -1.16
CA GLU A 194 8.49 15.89 -2.35
C GLU A 194 7.60 17.10 -1.99
N ASP A 195 6.71 16.95 -1.01
CA ASP A 195 5.86 18.06 -0.56
C ASP A 195 6.70 19.20 0.04
N ALA A 196 7.67 18.88 0.90
CA ALA A 196 8.57 19.88 1.50
C ALA A 196 9.35 20.67 0.43
N LYS A 197 9.93 19.98 -0.57
CA LYS A 197 10.66 20.64 -1.68
C LYS A 197 9.75 21.53 -2.53
N ARG A 198 8.51 21.10 -2.76
CA ARG A 198 7.54 21.89 -3.50
C ARG A 198 7.20 23.17 -2.75
N ASP A 199 7.00 23.05 -1.44
CA ASP A 199 6.71 24.21 -0.60
C ASP A 199 7.92 25.17 -0.60
N ASP A 200 9.14 24.67 -0.38
CA ASP A 200 10.38 25.48 -0.43
C ASP A 200 10.55 26.23 -1.76
N ASN A 201 10.29 25.57 -2.90
CA ASN A 201 10.38 26.20 -4.22
C ASN A 201 9.32 27.30 -4.41
N LEU A 202 8.10 27.11 -3.89
CA LEU A 202 7.06 28.14 -3.93
C LEU A 202 7.44 29.37 -3.08
N TRP A 203 8.15 29.18 -1.96
CA TRP A 203 8.65 30.30 -1.16
C TRP A 203 9.76 31.09 -1.86
N MET A 204 10.62 30.44 -2.64
CA MET A 204 11.73 31.11 -3.35
C MET A 204 11.30 31.87 -4.62
N GLU A 205 10.19 31.50 -5.27
CA GLU A 205 9.70 32.18 -6.49
C GLU A 205 8.92 33.49 -6.20
N HIS A 206 8.67 33.79 -4.92
CA HIS A 206 7.91 34.98 -4.48
C HIS A 206 8.78 36.07 -3.80
N GLU A 207 10.11 35.95 -3.86
CA GLU A 207 11.09 37.00 -3.48
C GLU A 207 11.72 37.68 -4.72
#